data_AF-A0A1L9QQ89-F1
#
_entry.id   AF-A0A1L9QQ89-F1
#
_cell.length_a   1.000
_cell.length_b   1.000
_cell.length_c   1.000
_cell.angle_alpha   90.00
_cell.angle_beta   90.00
_cell.angle_gamma   90.00
#
_symmetry.space_group_name_H-M   'P 1'
#
loop_
_entity.id
_entity.type
_entity.pdbx_description
1 polymer ?
#
loop_
_entity_poly.entity_id
_entity_poly.type
_entity_poly.pdbx_seq_one_letter_code
_entity_poly.pdbx_strand_id
1 'polypeptide(L)' 'MFDLDGDGKANLTGCNPGWSCELTTNHHIEAYKLQDTVEHDQGSYTALLADAITRYEEEKPIFYYT' A
#
# COMPACT_ATOMS: atom_id res chain seq x y z
N MET A 1 -0.70 0.26 13.88
CA MET A 1 0.00 -0.73 13.04
C MET A 1 -0.45 -0.48 11.60
N PHE A 2 0.41 -0.68 10.59
CA PHE A 2 0.07 -0.47 9.16
C PHE A 2 -0.64 -1.69 8.54
N ASP A 3 -0.93 -2.68 9.36
CA ASP A 3 -1.69 -3.88 9.02
C ASP A 3 -3.17 -3.59 9.20
N LEU A 4 -3.95 -3.79 8.14
CA LEU A 4 -5.34 -3.38 8.02
C LEU A 4 -6.30 -4.55 8.06
N ASP A 5 -5.86 -5.70 7.53
CA ASP A 5 -6.62 -6.92 7.36
C ASP A 5 -6.22 -8.01 8.38
N GLY A 6 -5.17 -7.77 9.15
CA GLY A 6 -4.72 -8.59 10.27
C GLY A 6 -3.83 -9.76 9.86
N ASP A 7 -3.27 -9.71 8.65
CA ASP A 7 -2.42 -10.79 8.11
C ASP A 7 -0.96 -10.71 8.60
N GLY A 8 -0.62 -9.62 9.31
CA GLY A 8 0.72 -9.34 9.83
C GLY A 8 1.61 -8.51 8.91
N LYS A 9 1.12 -8.06 7.75
CA LYS A 9 1.86 -7.25 6.78
C LYS A 9 1.39 -5.80 6.78
N ALA A 10 2.31 -4.90 6.48
CA ALA A 10 1.99 -3.50 6.23
C ALA A 10 1.32 -3.37 4.85
N ASN A 11 0.13 -2.80 4.82
CA ASN A 11 -0.62 -2.58 3.61
C ASN A 11 -0.17 -1.26 2.95
N LEU A 12 0.53 -1.38 1.82
CA LEU A 12 1.01 -0.26 1.01
C LEU A 12 -0.03 0.08 -0.06
N THR A 13 -0.78 1.16 0.17
CA THR A 13 -1.67 1.73 -0.85
C THR A 13 -0.88 2.18 -2.07
N GLY A 14 -1.09 1.50 -3.20
CA GLY A 14 -0.33 1.72 -4.41
C GLY A 14 -1.16 2.01 -5.65
N CYS A 15 -0.55 1.77 -6.80
CA CYS A 15 -1.07 2.18 -8.09
C CYS A 15 -1.98 1.13 -8.73
N ASN A 16 -2.82 1.59 -9.66
CA ASN A 16 -3.62 0.72 -10.50
C ASN A 16 -2.71 -0.27 -11.25
N PRO A 17 -3.15 -1.53 -11.43
CA PRO A 17 -2.45 -2.49 -12.29
C PRO A 17 -2.21 -1.91 -13.70
N GLY A 18 -1.01 -2.12 -14.22
CA GLY A 18 -0.53 -1.62 -15.51
C GLY A 18 0.15 -0.25 -15.47
N TRP A 19 0.22 0.43 -14.32
CA TRP A 19 0.91 1.72 -14.20
C TRP A 19 2.40 1.55 -13.92
N SER A 20 3.23 2.49 -14.38
CA SER A 20 4.68 2.46 -14.14
C SER A 20 5.03 2.42 -12.65
N CYS A 21 4.22 3.07 -11.82
CA CYS A 21 4.40 3.05 -10.37
C CYS A 21 4.10 1.67 -9.75
N GLU A 22 3.23 0.83 -10.33
CA GLU A 22 3.10 -0.56 -9.87
C GLU A 22 4.42 -1.30 -10.04
N LEU A 23 5.00 -1.24 -11.25
CA LEU A 23 6.22 -1.95 -11.57
C LEU A 23 7.38 -1.49 -10.68
N THR A 24 7.45 -0.19 -10.41
CA THR A 24 8.46 0.41 -9.54
C THR A 24 8.28 -0.04 -8.10
N THR A 25 7.05 -0.02 -7.58
CA THR A 25 6.75 -0.47 -6.21
C THR A 25 7.02 -1.97 -6.03
N ASN A 26 6.58 -2.80 -6.97
CA ASN A 26 6.85 -4.24 -6.95
C ASN A 26 8.36 -4.52 -7.00
N HIS A 27 9.09 -3.78 -7.85
CA HIS A 27 10.54 -3.88 -7.90
C HIS A 27 11.21 -3.52 -6.57
N HIS A 28 10.77 -2.45 -5.89
CA HIS A 28 11.31 -2.08 -4.57
C HIS A 28 10.97 -3.11 -3.49
N ILE A 29 9.76 -3.64 -3.48
CA ILE A 29 9.36 -4.70 -2.54
C ILE A 29 10.27 -5.92 -2.71
N GLU A 30 10.59 -6.29 -3.96
CA GLU A 30 11.49 -7.39 -4.25
C GLU A 30 12.94 -7.07 -3.88
N ALA A 31 13.46 -5.92 -4.33
CA ALA A 31 14.84 -5.51 -4.13
C ALA A 31 15.21 -5.37 -2.64
N TYR A 32 14.25 -4.91 -1.82
CA TYR A 32 14.44 -4.74 -0.38
C TYR A 32 13.97 -5.95 0.44
N LYS A 33 13.53 -7.04 -0.21
CA LYS A 33 13.07 -8.28 0.44
C LYS A 33 11.94 -8.05 1.44
N LEU A 34 10.96 -7.23 1.05
CA LEU A 34 9.85 -6.82 1.91
C LEU A 34 8.61 -7.71 1.77
N GLN A 35 8.63 -8.76 0.93
CA GLN A 35 7.47 -9.58 0.59
C GLN A 35 6.78 -10.25 1.80
N ASP A 36 7.56 -10.51 2.85
CA ASP A 36 7.06 -11.13 4.10
C ASP A 36 6.41 -10.11 5.05
N THR A 37 6.64 -8.82 4.84
CA THR A 37 6.24 -7.75 5.77
C THR A 37 5.40 -6.65 5.14
N VAL A 38 5.31 -6.60 3.81
CA VAL A 38 4.60 -5.55 3.07
C VAL A 38 3.76 -6.20 1.97
N GLU A 39 2.50 -5.81 1.91
CA GLU A 39 1.60 -6.11 0.81
C GLU A 39 1.35 -4.84 0.00
N HIS A 40 1.34 -4.97 -1.33
CA HIS A 40 1.04 -3.86 -2.23
C HIS A 40 -0.44 -3.92 -2.59
N ASP A 41 -1.23 -3.01 -2.04
CA ASP A 41 -2.65 -2.90 -2.34
C ASP A 41 -2.83 -2.28 -3.72
N GLN A 42 -3.18 -3.12 -4.67
CA GLN A 42 -3.44 -2.74 -6.05
C GLN A 42 -4.95 -2.68 -6.29
N GLY A 43 -5.43 -1.56 -6.82
CA GLY A 43 -6.86 -1.36 -7.00
C GLY A 43 -7.16 -0.04 -7.68
N SER A 44 -8.38 0.47 -7.47
CA SER A 44 -8.71 1.83 -7.88
C SER A 44 -8.00 2.82 -6.97
N TYR A 45 -6.95 3.48 -7.47
CA TYR A 45 -6.17 4.48 -6.74
C TYR A 45 -7.05 5.51 -6.02
N THR A 46 -8.14 5.98 -6.65
CA THR A 46 -9.06 6.93 -6.02
C THR A 46 -9.78 6.33 -4.81
N ALA A 47 -10.16 5.05 -4.88
CA ALA A 47 -10.81 4.37 -3.74
C ALA A 47 -9.80 4.13 -2.61
N LEU A 48 -8.59 3.69 -2.96
CA LEU A 48 -7.51 3.46 -2.00
C LEU A 48 -7.05 4.76 -1.32
N LEU A 49 -6.95 5.86 -2.08
CA LEU A 49 -6.61 7.17 -1.53
C LEU A 49 -7.72 7.71 -0.62
N ALA A 50 -8.99 7.51 -0.98
CA ALA A 50 -10.11 7.91 -0.11
C ALA A 50 -10.07 7.16 1.23
N ASP A 51 -9.83 5.84 1.19
CA ASP A 51 -9.67 5.01 2.38
C ASP A 51 -8.45 5.43 3.21
N ALA A 52 -7.31 5.76 2.57
CA ALA A 52 -6.14 6.30 3.24
C ALA A 52 -6.41 7.65 3.93
N ILE A 53 -7.15 8.57 3.30
CA ILE A 53 -7.54 9.85 3.90
C ILE A 53 -8.44 9.63 5.12
N THR A 54 -9.47 8.78 4.99
CA THR A 54 -10.36 8.46 6.12
C THR A 54 -9.57 7.91 7.31
N ARG A 55 -8.58 7.04 7.08
CA ARG A 55 -7.73 6.52 8.15
C ARG A 55 -6.81 7.56 8.76
N TYR A 56 -6.26 8.44 7.94
CA TYR A 56 -5.49 9.57 8.44
C TYR A 56 -6.33 10.46 9.37
N GLU A 57 -7.59 10.72 9.01
CA GLU A 57 -8.54 11.46 9.86
C GLU A 57 -8.89 10.72 11.16
N GLU A 58 -8.83 9.39 11.16
CA GLU A 58 -8.98 8.54 12.36
C GLU A 58 -7.68 8.41 13.20
N GLU A 59 -6.65 9.21 12.91
CA GLU A 59 -5.32 9.15 13.54
C GLU A 59 -4.63 7.77 13.41
N LYS A 60 -5.03 6.98 12.40
CA LYS A 60 -4.43 5.68 12.13
C LYS A 60 -3.18 5.83 11.26
N PRO A 61 -2.15 4.98 11.46
CA PRO A 61 -0.98 4.97 10.60
C PRO A 61 -1.34 4.62 9.16
N ILE A 62 -0.85 5.39 8.19
CA ILE A 62 -1.02 5.15 6.75
C ILE A 62 0.32 4.89 6.07
N PHE A 63 0.33 4.03 5.06
CA PHE A 63 1.49 3.75 4.21
C PHE A 63 1.06 3.78 2.75
N TYR A 64 1.58 4.73 1.96
CA TYR A 64 1.17 4.95 0.57
C TYR A 64 2.35 5.31 -0.33
N TYR A 65 2.21 5.01 -1.63
CA TYR A 65 3.19 5.32 -2.67
C TYR A 65 2.75 6.55 -3.50
N THR A 66 3.71 7.37 -3.95
CA THR A 66 3.49 8.58 -4.79
C THR A 66 4.11 8.45 -6.17
#